data_AF-A0A5B8MKS9-F1
#
_entry.id   AF-A0A5B8MKS9-F1
#
_cell.length_a   1.000
_cell.length_b   1.000
_cell.length_c   1.000
_cell.angle_alpha   90.00
_cell.angle_beta   90.00
_cell.angle_gamma   90.00
#
_symmetry.space_group_name_H-M   'P 1'
#
loop_
_entity.id
_entity.type
_entity.pdbx_description
1 polymer ?
#
loop_
_entity_poly.entity_id
_entity_poly.type
_entity_poly.pdbx_seq_one_letter_code
_entity_poly.pdbx_strand_id
1 'polypeptide(L)'
;MRSKVFTRAQEVLRRVGTRGGEERRVVFTMGVTERGLEDIGEVKAVTFPGKGAEREKGEVVAEVHWEGVVDSSADEMYHSLFRYEGNGLRKLRAPFACTVLELNSKLAANPNGPEILDAEREEGGGWIVQLEARERDLEGALKEGDVLSEEAYEEAKEAEDQLGRQGDAGRLQY
;
A
#
# COMPACT_ATOMS: atom_id res chain seq x y z
N MET A 1 11.23 -17.33 9.71
CA MET A 1 9.83 -16.83 9.62
C MET A 1 9.90 -15.45 8.96
N ARG A 2 9.14 -15.20 7.89
CA ARG A 2 9.30 -13.98 7.09
C ARG A 2 8.87 -12.75 7.91
N SER A 3 9.70 -11.71 7.91
CA SER A 3 9.46 -10.46 8.65
C SER A 3 8.52 -9.51 7.90
N LYS A 4 8.45 -9.63 6.57
CA LYS A 4 7.61 -8.83 5.67
C LYS A 4 6.95 -9.69 4.60
N VAL A 5 5.77 -9.26 4.18
CA VAL A 5 5.04 -9.76 3.01
C VAL A 5 4.41 -8.57 2.28
N PHE A 6 4.09 -8.75 1.01
CA PHE A 6 3.62 -7.68 0.13
C PHE A 6 2.29 -8.04 -0.50
N THR A 7 1.52 -7.06 -0.96
CA THR A 7 0.34 -7.29 -1.79
C THR A 7 0.63 -6.87 -3.23
N ARG A 8 -0.16 -7.38 -4.18
CA ARG A 8 -0.13 -6.89 -5.57
C ARG A 8 -0.59 -5.44 -5.71
N ALA A 9 -1.26 -4.90 -4.69
CA ALA A 9 -1.67 -3.50 -4.63
C ALA A 9 -0.56 -2.58 -4.09
N GLN A 10 0.71 -3.02 -4.13
CA GLN A 10 1.89 -2.26 -3.70
C GLN A 10 1.79 -1.82 -2.23
N GLU A 11 1.35 -2.73 -1.38
CA GLU A 11 1.30 -2.54 0.07
C GLU A 11 2.30 -3.49 0.74
N VAL A 12 2.92 -3.06 1.83
CA VAL A 12 3.82 -3.88 2.64
C VAL A 12 3.19 -4.14 3.99
N LEU A 13 3.16 -5.42 4.40
CA LEU A 13 2.80 -5.85 5.73
C LEU A 13 4.05 -6.35 6.45
N ARG A 14 4.45 -5.66 7.53
CA ARG A 14 5.58 -6.03 8.37
C ARG A 14 5.08 -6.64 9.68
N ARG A 15 5.56 -7.83 10.02
CA ARG A 15 5.28 -8.47 11.30
C ARG A 15 6.01 -7.73 12.42
N VAL A 16 5.26 -7.21 13.38
CA VAL A 16 5.82 -6.47 14.54
C VAL A 16 5.65 -7.24 15.85
N GLY A 17 4.86 -8.31 15.87
CA GLY A 17 4.72 -9.13 17.06
C GLY A 17 3.81 -10.33 16.91
N THR A 18 3.67 -11.05 18.01
CA THR A 18 2.69 -12.13 18.16
C THR A 18 1.98 -11.98 19.48
N ARG A 19 0.70 -12.31 19.51
CA ARG A 19 -0.07 -12.43 20.75
C ARG A 19 -0.40 -13.89 21.01
N GLY A 20 -0.06 -14.34 22.21
CA GLY A 20 -0.36 -15.67 22.71
C GLY A 20 -1.77 -15.74 23.29
N GLY A 21 -2.47 -16.84 22.98
CA GLY A 21 -3.84 -17.16 23.40
C GLY A 21 -4.19 -18.58 22.93
N GLU A 22 -5.49 -18.93 22.90
CA GLU A 22 -5.96 -20.22 22.37
C GLU A 22 -5.62 -20.40 20.88
N GLU A 23 -5.63 -19.32 20.11
CA GLU A 23 -5.13 -19.26 18.73
C GLU A 23 -3.94 -18.28 18.63
N ARG A 24 -2.92 -18.68 17.87
CA ARG A 24 -1.76 -17.82 17.61
C ARG A 24 -2.13 -16.68 16.67
N ARG A 25 -2.04 -15.45 17.18
CA ARG A 25 -2.28 -14.23 16.42
C ARG A 25 -0.98 -13.49 16.12
N VAL A 26 -0.92 -12.89 14.96
CA VAL A 26 0.22 -12.12 14.46
C VAL A 26 -0.22 -10.68 14.28
N VAL A 27 0.65 -9.76 14.72
CA VAL A 27 0.43 -8.32 14.59
C VAL A 27 1.29 -7.79 13.46
N PHE A 28 0.68 -7.04 12.56
CA PHE A 28 1.32 -6.44 11.40
C PHE A 28 1.16 -4.93 11.40
N THR A 29 2.13 -4.22 10.86
CA THR A 29 1.98 -2.85 10.39
C THR A 29 1.90 -2.86 8.88
N MET A 30 0.88 -2.21 8.33
CA MET A 30 0.64 -2.09 6.90
C MET A 30 0.99 -0.67 6.44
N GLY A 31 1.75 -0.56 5.36
CA GLY A 31 2.09 0.70 4.70
C GLY A 31 2.05 0.56 3.18
N VAL A 32 2.39 1.64 2.48
CA VAL A 32 2.52 1.66 1.02
C VAL A 32 3.99 1.50 0.66
N THR A 33 4.29 0.80 -0.43
CA THR A 33 5.67 0.62 -0.92
C THR A 33 6.19 1.89 -1.60
N GLU A 34 7.50 2.00 -1.83
CA GLU A 34 8.10 3.14 -2.56
C GLU A 34 7.43 3.32 -3.92
N ARG A 35 7.20 2.22 -4.64
CA ARG A 35 6.48 2.23 -5.92
C ARG A 35 5.01 2.64 -5.77
N GLY A 36 4.32 2.19 -4.72
CA GLY A 36 2.95 2.60 -4.48
C GLY A 36 2.78 4.07 -4.12
N LEU A 37 3.85 4.73 -3.66
CA LEU A 37 3.87 6.17 -3.40
C LEU A 37 4.12 6.99 -4.67
N GLU A 38 4.69 6.42 -5.74
CA GLU A 38 4.89 7.13 -7.03
C GLU A 38 3.56 7.61 -7.63
N ASP A 39 2.49 6.86 -7.39
CA ASP A 39 1.13 7.18 -7.86
C ASP A 39 0.33 8.06 -6.87
N ILE A 40 0.94 8.50 -5.77
CA ILE A 40 0.29 9.27 -4.71
C ILE A 40 0.92 10.67 -4.67
N GLY A 41 0.07 11.69 -4.83
CA GLY A 41 0.47 13.08 -4.63
C GLY A 41 0.66 13.45 -3.16
N GLU A 42 0.47 14.73 -2.85
CA GLU A 42 0.55 15.24 -1.48
C GLU A 42 -0.58 14.67 -0.62
N VAL A 43 -0.24 13.93 0.45
CA VAL A 43 -1.24 13.28 1.30
C VAL A 43 -1.90 14.27 2.24
N LYS A 44 -3.21 14.45 2.13
CA LYS A 44 -3.98 15.41 2.93
C LYS A 44 -4.59 14.80 4.17
N ALA A 45 -5.00 13.54 4.10
CA ALA A 45 -5.62 12.86 5.23
C ALA A 45 -5.45 11.35 5.13
N VAL A 46 -5.43 10.70 6.29
CA VAL A 46 -5.52 9.25 6.40
C VAL A 46 -6.68 8.93 7.34
N THR A 47 -7.61 8.11 6.87
CA THR A 47 -8.78 7.67 7.65
C THR A 47 -8.76 6.16 7.80
N PHE A 48 -9.41 5.66 8.85
CA PHE A 48 -9.50 4.22 9.14
C PHE A 48 -10.81 3.93 9.89
N PRO A 49 -11.30 2.69 9.89
CA PRO A 49 -12.62 2.35 10.42
C PRO A 49 -12.73 2.38 11.94
N GLY A 50 -11.66 2.73 12.65
CA GLY A 50 -11.58 2.74 14.10
C GLY A 50 -10.93 1.48 14.67
N LYS A 51 -10.46 1.60 15.91
CA LYS A 51 -9.82 0.53 16.66
C LYS A 51 -10.82 -0.56 17.02
N GLY A 52 -10.44 -1.82 16.80
CA GLY A 52 -11.26 -2.99 17.04
C GLY A 52 -12.19 -3.36 15.88
N ALA A 53 -12.15 -2.63 14.76
CA ALA A 53 -12.95 -2.96 13.59
C ALA A 53 -12.44 -4.27 12.96
N GLU A 54 -13.31 -5.27 12.87
CA GLU A 54 -13.04 -6.50 12.12
C GLU A 54 -13.26 -6.26 10.62
N ARG A 55 -12.39 -6.85 9.81
CA ARG A 55 -12.35 -6.70 8.36
C ARG A 55 -12.12 -8.03 7.71
N GLU A 56 -12.98 -8.36 6.76
CA GLU A 56 -12.84 -9.53 5.89
C GLU A 56 -11.86 -9.24 4.74
N LYS A 57 -11.42 -10.31 4.06
CA LYS A 57 -10.56 -10.20 2.87
C LYS A 57 -11.20 -9.25 1.84
N GLY A 58 -10.43 -8.28 1.37
CA GLY A 58 -10.82 -7.27 0.38
C GLY A 58 -11.50 -6.02 0.95
N GLU A 59 -11.87 -6.01 2.23
CA GLU A 59 -12.46 -4.84 2.88
C GLU A 59 -11.42 -3.76 3.18
N VAL A 60 -11.88 -2.52 3.30
CA VAL A 60 -11.01 -1.35 3.50
C VAL A 60 -10.55 -1.27 4.96
N VAL A 61 -9.24 -1.23 5.16
CA VAL A 61 -8.60 -1.07 6.48
C VAL A 61 -8.11 0.34 6.74
N ALA A 62 -7.78 1.09 5.68
CA ALA A 62 -7.43 2.50 5.75
C ALA A 62 -7.65 3.17 4.38
N GLU A 63 -7.90 4.47 4.38
CA GLU A 63 -7.99 5.29 3.17
C GLU A 63 -7.00 6.45 3.26
N VAL A 64 -6.20 6.61 2.20
CA VAL A 64 -5.23 7.69 2.05
C VAL A 64 -5.78 8.66 1.01
N HIS A 65 -6.10 9.86 1.46
CA HIS A 65 -6.58 10.96 0.61
C HIS A 65 -5.39 11.82 0.22
N TRP A 66 -5.24 12.06 -1.08
CA TRP A 66 -4.11 12.80 -1.62
C TRP A 66 -4.55 13.78 -2.70
N GLU A 67 -3.74 14.80 -2.92
CA GLU A 67 -3.91 15.79 -4.00
C GLU A 67 -2.62 15.82 -4.82
N GLY A 68 -2.74 15.73 -6.13
CA GLY A 68 -1.58 15.78 -7.03
C GLY A 68 -1.88 16.62 -8.27
N VAL A 69 -0.82 17.04 -8.94
CA VAL A 69 -0.95 17.70 -10.24
C VAL A 69 -0.79 16.64 -11.31
N VAL A 70 -1.84 16.44 -12.11
CA VAL A 70 -1.77 15.57 -13.29
C VAL A 70 -1.45 16.46 -14.49
N ASP A 71 -0.24 16.35 -15.04
CA ASP A 71 0.07 16.95 -16.33
C ASP A 71 -0.62 16.13 -17.42
N SER A 72 -1.65 16.69 -18.05
CA SER A 72 -2.17 16.11 -19.30
C SER A 72 -1.13 16.31 -20.39
N SER A 73 -0.79 15.25 -21.11
CA SER A 73 0.16 15.29 -22.24
C SER A 73 -0.18 16.42 -23.21
N ALA A 74 0.77 17.33 -23.42
CA ALA A 74 0.67 18.41 -24.40
C ALA A 74 0.67 17.83 -25.81
N ASP A 75 -0.35 18.15 -26.59
CA ASP A 75 -0.31 18.01 -28.04
C ASP A 75 0.37 19.26 -28.62
N GLU A 76 1.31 19.08 -29.56
CA GLU A 76 2.35 20.05 -29.93
C GLU A 76 1.86 21.39 -30.55
N MET A 77 0.55 21.69 -30.54
CA MET A 77 0.05 22.85 -31.29
C MET A 77 -1.01 23.76 -30.66
N TYR A 78 -1.44 23.61 -29.40
CA TYR A 78 -2.31 24.65 -28.80
C TYR A 78 -2.06 24.93 -27.32
N HIS A 79 -2.31 26.21 -26.99
CA HIS A 79 -2.00 26.95 -25.79
C HIS A 79 -2.34 26.28 -24.44
N SER A 80 -1.40 26.41 -23.51
CA SER A 80 -1.54 26.42 -22.04
C SER A 80 -2.33 25.26 -21.41
N LEU A 81 -1.58 24.29 -20.90
CA LEU A 81 -2.02 23.24 -19.99
C LEU A 81 -2.74 23.85 -18.77
N PHE A 82 -3.99 23.43 -18.54
CA PHE A 82 -4.61 23.60 -17.23
C PHE A 82 -4.01 22.56 -16.28
N ARG A 83 -3.36 23.01 -15.21
CA ARG A 83 -3.07 22.15 -14.06
C ARG A 83 -4.39 21.84 -13.37
N TYR A 84 -4.81 20.59 -13.36
CA TYR A 84 -5.92 20.16 -12.53
C TYR A 84 -5.33 19.63 -11.22
N GLU A 85 -5.85 20.13 -10.10
CA GLU A 85 -5.68 19.47 -8.80
C GLU A 85 -6.49 18.17 -8.86
N GLY A 86 -5.79 17.05 -9.02
CA GLY A 86 -6.37 15.71 -8.96
C GLY A 86 -6.52 15.31 -7.51
N ASN A 87 -7.77 15.19 -7.04
CA ASN A 87 -8.07 14.59 -5.75
C ASN A 87 -8.13 13.07 -5.92
N GLY A 88 -7.23 12.35 -5.25
CA GLY A 88 -7.12 10.90 -5.30
C GLY A 88 -7.45 10.24 -3.96
N LEU A 89 -7.93 9.00 -4.06
CA LEU A 89 -8.24 8.16 -2.91
C LEU A 89 -7.59 6.80 -3.10
N ARG A 90 -6.59 6.48 -2.29
CA ARG A 90 -6.01 5.14 -2.23
C ARG A 90 -6.62 4.37 -1.07
N LYS A 91 -7.21 3.21 -1.35
CA LYS A 91 -7.82 2.34 -0.35
C LYS A 91 -6.89 1.18 -0.05
N LEU A 92 -6.42 1.09 1.20
CA LEU A 92 -5.70 -0.07 1.68
C LEU A 92 -6.70 -1.15 2.03
N ARG A 93 -6.52 -2.34 1.48
CA ARG A 93 -7.46 -3.46 1.66
C ARG A 93 -6.85 -4.57 2.50
N ALA A 94 -7.69 -5.21 3.31
CA ALA A 94 -7.30 -6.38 4.07
C ALA A 94 -6.97 -7.54 3.12
N PRO A 95 -5.73 -8.07 3.10
CA PRO A 95 -5.41 -9.24 2.28
C PRO A 95 -6.02 -10.55 2.83
N PHE A 96 -6.38 -10.55 4.10
CA PHE A 96 -7.00 -11.66 4.84
C PHE A 96 -7.83 -11.11 6.01
N ALA A 97 -8.64 -11.96 6.63
CA ALA A 97 -9.44 -11.57 7.79
C ALA A 97 -8.56 -11.01 8.93
N CYS A 98 -8.86 -9.80 9.38
CA CYS A 98 -8.06 -9.11 10.38
C CYS A 98 -8.88 -8.16 11.26
N THR A 99 -8.30 -7.76 12.38
CA THR A 99 -8.81 -6.71 13.27
C THR A 99 -7.90 -5.51 13.19
N VAL A 100 -8.47 -4.33 12.93
CA VAL A 100 -7.74 -3.07 12.89
C VAL A 100 -7.43 -2.62 14.31
N LEU A 101 -6.16 -2.43 14.64
CA LEU A 101 -5.72 -2.07 15.99
C LEU A 101 -5.57 -0.56 16.16
N GLU A 102 -4.81 0.09 15.28
CA GLU A 102 -4.54 1.54 15.40
C GLU A 102 -4.04 2.15 14.09
N LEU A 103 -4.23 3.46 13.97
CA LEU A 103 -3.60 4.29 12.96
C LEU A 103 -2.30 4.85 13.52
N ASN A 104 -1.29 5.01 12.68
CA ASN A 104 -0.06 5.71 13.05
C ASN A 104 -0.38 7.16 13.47
N SER A 105 -0.20 7.46 14.76
CA SER A 105 -0.50 8.78 15.31
C SER A 105 0.35 9.89 14.68
N LYS A 106 1.52 9.55 14.15
CA LYS A 106 2.37 10.52 13.45
C LYS A 106 1.77 10.94 12.11
N LEU A 107 1.15 10.01 11.37
CA LEU A 107 0.42 10.33 10.14
C LEU A 107 -0.90 11.04 10.42
N ALA A 108 -1.54 10.75 11.55
CA ALA A 108 -2.71 11.52 11.97
C ALA A 108 -2.37 13.00 12.23
N ALA A 109 -1.18 13.29 12.76
CA ALA A 109 -0.71 14.64 13.04
C ALA A 109 -0.12 15.34 11.81
N ASN A 110 0.60 14.61 10.95
CA ASN A 110 1.21 15.12 9.73
C ASN A 110 1.09 14.10 8.59
N PRO A 111 -0.04 14.10 7.85
CA PRO A 111 -0.34 13.10 6.82
C PRO A 111 0.68 13.08 5.67
N ASN A 112 1.24 14.22 5.29
CA ASN A 112 2.27 14.36 4.25
C ASN A 112 3.70 14.39 4.82
N GLY A 113 3.88 13.99 6.08
CA GLY A 113 5.19 13.98 6.71
C GLY A 113 6.12 12.92 6.13
N PRO A 114 7.43 12.99 6.42
CA PRO A 114 8.39 11.95 6.02
C PRO A 114 8.02 10.56 6.57
N GLU A 115 7.18 10.51 7.59
CA GLU A 115 6.70 9.30 8.25
C GLU A 115 5.80 8.42 7.36
N ILE A 116 5.34 8.91 6.20
CA ILE A 116 4.64 8.06 5.21
C ILE A 116 5.63 7.28 4.32
N LEU A 117 6.89 7.71 4.28
CA LEU A 117 7.95 7.10 3.50
C LEU A 117 8.54 5.89 4.23
N ASP A 118 9.29 5.07 3.48
CA ASP A 118 10.18 4.05 4.04
C ASP A 118 9.52 2.90 4.82
N ALA A 119 8.24 2.60 4.56
CA ALA A 119 7.54 1.44 5.14
C ALA A 119 8.30 0.11 4.88
N GLU A 120 8.96 0.03 3.72
CA GLU A 120 9.79 -1.08 3.31
C GLU A 120 11.18 -1.06 3.97
N ARG A 121 11.77 0.11 4.19
CA ARG A 121 13.17 0.25 4.59
C ARG A 121 13.36 0.20 6.10
N GLU A 122 12.57 0.95 6.87
CA GLU A 122 12.78 1.09 8.31
C GLU A 122 11.81 0.26 9.17
N GLU A 123 12.29 -0.25 10.30
CA GLU A 123 11.42 -0.85 11.32
C GLU A 123 10.68 0.26 12.07
N GLY A 124 9.39 0.43 11.75
CA GLY A 124 8.54 1.45 12.36
C GLY A 124 8.41 2.75 11.55
N GLY A 125 9.06 2.85 10.39
CA GLY A 125 8.83 3.92 9.40
C GLY A 125 7.63 3.60 8.50
N GLY A 126 6.99 4.63 7.94
CA GLY A 126 6.08 4.52 6.79
C GLY A 126 4.74 3.81 6.99
N TRP A 127 4.50 3.22 8.16
CA TRP A 127 3.28 2.43 8.37
C TRP A 127 2.07 3.32 8.58
N ILE A 128 0.95 2.89 8.02
CA ILE A 128 -0.34 3.59 8.06
C ILE A 128 -1.20 3.01 9.17
N VAL A 129 -1.44 1.70 9.13
CA VAL A 129 -2.39 1.03 10.02
C VAL A 129 -1.77 -0.24 10.59
N GLN A 130 -2.09 -0.54 11.84
CA GLN A 130 -1.71 -1.79 12.50
C GLN A 130 -2.88 -2.76 12.49
N LEU A 131 -2.61 -4.01 12.15
CA LEU A 131 -3.59 -5.08 11.97
C LEU A 131 -3.23 -6.28 12.84
N GLU A 132 -4.22 -6.99 13.35
CA GLU A 132 -4.08 -8.28 14.01
C GLU A 132 -4.80 -9.35 13.18
N ALA A 133 -4.15 -10.47 12.91
CA ALA A 133 -4.76 -11.59 12.19
C ALA A 133 -4.33 -12.93 12.76
N ARG A 134 -5.07 -13.99 12.43
CA ARG A 134 -4.70 -15.35 12.82
C ARG A 134 -3.54 -15.82 11.94
N GLU A 135 -2.61 -16.56 12.52
CA GLU A 135 -1.44 -17.05 11.76
C GLU A 135 -1.86 -17.98 10.60
N ARG A 136 -2.96 -18.72 10.76
CA ARG A 136 -3.52 -19.59 9.72
C ARG A 136 -4.03 -18.80 8.50
N ASP A 137 -4.62 -17.64 8.71
CA ASP A 137 -5.18 -16.83 7.61
C ASP A 137 -4.05 -16.21 6.77
N LEU A 138 -2.95 -15.80 7.42
CA LEU A 138 -1.72 -15.40 6.74
C LEU A 138 -1.13 -16.55 5.89
N GLU A 139 -1.03 -17.75 6.47
CA GLU A 139 -0.52 -18.92 5.75
C GLU A 139 -1.42 -19.30 4.57
N GLY A 140 -2.74 -19.14 4.71
CA GLY A 140 -3.70 -19.29 3.63
C GLY A 140 -3.45 -18.28 2.50
N ALA A 141 -3.37 -17.00 2.83
CA ALA A 141 -3.13 -15.92 1.88
C ALA A 141 -1.79 -16.07 1.12
N LEU A 142 -0.74 -16.57 1.78
CA LEU A 142 0.54 -16.90 1.15
C LEU A 142 0.42 -18.03 0.13
N LYS A 143 -0.41 -19.05 0.40
CA LYS A 143 -0.64 -20.18 -0.51
C LYS A 143 -1.53 -19.79 -1.68
N GLU A 144 -2.52 -18.95 -1.45
CA GLU A 144 -3.43 -18.41 -2.47
C GLU A 144 -2.77 -17.35 -3.35
N GLY A 145 -1.66 -16.77 -2.90
CA GLY A 145 -0.93 -15.71 -3.61
C GLY A 145 -1.58 -14.33 -3.50
N ASP A 146 -2.43 -14.12 -2.49
CA ASP A 146 -2.97 -12.80 -2.15
C ASP A 146 -1.89 -11.92 -1.50
N VAL A 147 -0.97 -12.55 -0.78
CA VAL A 147 0.24 -11.94 -0.27
C VAL A 147 1.46 -12.64 -0.86
N LEU A 148 2.49 -11.85 -1.15
CA LEU A 148 3.70 -12.24 -1.84
C LEU A 148 4.89 -12.21 -0.89
N SER A 149 5.87 -13.09 -1.14
CA SER A 149 7.24 -12.90 -0.65
C SER A 149 7.80 -11.58 -1.17
N GLU A 150 8.84 -11.08 -0.52
CA GLU A 150 9.72 -10.05 -1.08
C GLU A 150 10.24 -10.45 -2.47
N GLU A 151 10.82 -11.64 -2.60
CA GLU A 151 11.30 -12.16 -3.90
C GLU A 151 10.21 -12.19 -4.97
N ALA A 152 9.02 -12.69 -4.63
CA ALA A 152 7.89 -12.78 -5.57
C ALA A 152 7.29 -11.41 -5.93
N TYR A 153 7.42 -10.42 -5.02
CA TYR A 153 7.00 -9.05 -5.28
C TYR A 153 7.98 -8.34 -6.23
N GLU A 154 9.30 -8.49 -6.02
CA GLU A 154 10.30 -7.95 -6.94
C GLU A 154 10.21 -8.58 -8.33
N GLU A 155 10.01 -9.91 -8.42
CA GLU A 155 9.77 -10.57 -9.71
C GLU A 155 8.52 -10.02 -10.43
N ALA A 156 7.42 -9.79 -9.70
CA ALA A 156 6.20 -9.21 -10.26
C ALA A 156 6.44 -7.77 -10.76
N LYS A 157 7.18 -6.98 -9.97
CA LYS A 157 7.58 -5.60 -10.30
C LYS A 157 8.41 -5.55 -11.58
N GLU A 158 9.42 -6.42 -11.70
CA GLU A 158 10.26 -6.50 -12.89
C GLU A 158 9.47 -6.94 -14.14
N ALA A 159 8.53 -7.88 -13.97
CA ALA A 159 7.68 -8.33 -15.07
C ALA A 159 6.76 -7.20 -15.57
N GLU A 160 6.16 -6.42 -14.67
CA GLU A 160 5.36 -5.24 -15.02
C GLU A 160 6.19 -4.17 -15.74
N ASP A 161 7.41 -3.90 -15.28
CA ASP A 161 8.31 -2.94 -15.93
C ASP A 161 8.70 -3.35 -17.34
N GLN A 162 8.98 -4.65 -17.55
CA GLN A 162 9.29 -5.18 -18.88
C GLN A 162 8.09 -5.07 -19.82
N LEU A 163 6.88 -5.33 -19.32
CA LEU A 163 5.65 -5.20 -20.09
C LEU A 163 5.39 -3.74 -20.51
N GLY A 164 5.56 -2.79 -19.59
CA GLY A 164 5.43 -1.35 -19.86
C GLY A 164 6.39 -0.89 -20.96
N ARG A 165 7.67 -1.26 -20.86
CA ARG A 165 8.69 -0.93 -21.87
C ARG A 165 8.39 -1.50 -23.25
N GLN A 166 7.84 -2.72 -23.33
CA GLN A 166 7.44 -3.31 -24.60
C GLN A 166 6.21 -2.63 -25.21
N GLY A 167 5.24 -2.22 -24.36
CA GLY A 167 4.08 -1.45 -24.78
C GLY A 167 4.44 -0.08 -25.37
N ASP A 168 5.37 0.63 -24.75
CA ASP A 168 5.85 1.93 -25.23
C ASP A 168 6.69 1.81 -26.52
N ALA A 169 7.54 0.78 -26.61
CA ALA A 169 8.32 0.51 -27.82
C ALA A 169 7.45 0.17 -29.04
N GLY A 170 6.31 -0.51 -28.83
CA GLY A 170 5.33 -0.79 -29.88
C GLY A 170 4.54 0.45 -30.34
N ARG A 171 4.44 1.47 -29.48
CA ARG A 171 3.71 2.73 -29.76
C ARG A 171 4.54 3.76 -30.53
N LEU A 172 5.87 3.61 -30.52
CA LEU A 172 6.84 4.50 -31.17
C LEU A 172 7.21 4.10 -32.60
N GLN A 173 6.61 3.03 -33.14
CA GLN A 173 6.78 2.65 -34.55
C GLN A 173 5.65 3.27 -35.40
N TYR A 174 5.88 4.49 -35.89
CA TYR A 174 5.17 5.08 -37.02
C TYR A 174 6.16 5.61 -38.05
#